data_AF-U5E3Z7-F1
#
_entry.id   AF-U5E3Z7-F1
#
_cell.length_a   1.000
_cell.length_b   1.000
_cell.length_c   1.000
_cell.angle_alpha   90.00
_cell.angle_beta   90.00
_cell.angle_gamma   90.00
#
_symmetry.space_group_name_H-M   'P 1'
#
loop_
_entity.id
_entity.type
_entity.pdbx_description
1 polymer ?
#
loop_
_entity_poly.entity_id
_entity_poly.type
_entity_poly.pdbx_seq_one_letter_code
_entity_poly.pdbx_strand_id
1 'polypeptide(L)'
;MMNQAALRWRLTRTVIDFRARHEHRSEPGVFPVRREWGGWAVRPIHGWRSVRVVTPPLAFTRQIPADDRDAALDWAMERLGIG
;
A
#
# COMPACT_ATOMS: atom_id res chain seq x y z
N MET A 1 23.08 17.21 1.38
CA MET A 1 23.54 16.35 2.50
C MET A 1 22.38 16.10 3.44
N MET A 2 21.98 14.84 3.65
CA MET A 2 20.83 14.50 4.50
C MET A 2 21.29 14.45 5.98
N ASN A 3 20.61 15.19 6.85
CA ASN A 3 20.93 15.27 8.29
C ASN A 3 20.90 13.85 8.92
N GLN A 4 21.92 13.49 9.70
CA GLN A 4 22.01 12.17 10.35
C GLN A 4 20.79 11.85 11.22
N ALA A 5 20.18 12.86 11.83
CA ALA A 5 18.93 12.72 12.59
C ALA A 5 17.75 12.32 11.69
N ALA A 6 17.65 12.89 10.48
CA ALA A 6 16.59 12.58 9.53
C ALA A 6 16.74 11.18 8.93
N LEU A 7 17.98 10.73 8.70
CA LEU A 7 18.27 9.35 8.26
C LEU A 7 17.90 8.34 9.35
N ARG A 8 18.31 8.58 10.60
CA ARG A 8 17.93 7.74 11.75
C ARG A 8 16.41 7.66 11.90
N TRP A 9 15.72 8.80 11.86
CA TRP A 9 14.26 8.82 11.94
C TRP A 9 13.58 8.00 10.83
N ARG A 10 14.05 8.13 9.58
CA ARG A 10 13.53 7.34 8.45
C ARG A 10 13.76 5.84 8.63
N LEU A 11 14.94 5.43 9.10
CA LEU A 11 15.26 4.04 9.36
C LEU A 11 14.42 3.47 10.51
N THR A 12 14.34 4.19 11.64
CA THR A 12 13.51 3.78 12.79
C THR A 12 12.04 3.66 12.40
N ARG A 13 11.50 4.63 11.65
CA ARG A 13 10.13 4.56 11.13
C ARG A 13 9.91 3.36 10.22
N THR A 14 10.86 3.07 9.33
CA THR A 14 10.78 1.91 8.44
C THR A 14 10.77 0.60 9.23
N VAL A 15 11.59 0.49 10.28
CA VAL A 15 11.64 -0.69 11.17
C VAL A 15 10.36 -0.83 11.99
N ILE A 16 9.84 0.26 12.56
CA ILE A 16 8.55 0.27 13.28
C ILE A 16 7.42 -0.14 12.33
N ASP A 17 7.35 0.44 11.13
CA ASP A 17 6.36 0.10 10.12
C ASP A 17 6.47 -1.39 9.72
N PHE A 18 7.70 -1.90 9.57
CA PHE A 18 7.91 -3.31 9.25
C PHE A 18 7.48 -4.24 10.39
N ARG A 19 7.78 -3.88 11.63
CA ARG A 19 7.42 -4.65 12.83
C ARG A 19 5.92 -4.66 13.08
N ALA A 20 5.26 -3.50 13.01
CA ALA A 20 3.81 -3.41 13.09
C ALA A 20 3.14 -4.27 12.00
N ARG A 21 3.65 -4.24 10.76
CA ARG A 21 3.14 -5.09 9.67
C ARG A 21 3.35 -6.60 9.89
N HIS A 22 4.33 -6.99 10.69
CA HIS A 22 4.57 -8.39 11.07
C HIS A 22 3.64 -8.83 12.21
N GLU A 23 3.38 -7.96 13.19
CA GLU A 23 2.53 -8.25 14.35
C GLU A 23 1.05 -8.46 13.96
N HIS A 24 0.56 -7.79 12.93
CA HIS A 24 -0.82 -7.94 12.44
C HIS A 24 -1.03 -9.03 11.36
N ARG A 25 -0.14 -10.04 11.30
CA ARG A 25 -0.29 -11.19 10.39
C ARG A 25 -1.63 -11.94 10.57
N SER A 26 -2.31 -11.69 11.70
CA SER A 26 -3.55 -12.30 12.16
C SER A 26 -4.84 -11.58 11.72
N GLU A 27 -4.78 -10.40 11.12
CA GLU A 27 -5.97 -9.70 10.61
C GLU A 27 -6.17 -10.01 9.11
N PRO A 28 -7.09 -10.95 8.76
CA PRO A 28 -7.44 -11.18 7.37
C PRO A 28 -8.22 -9.96 6.81
N GLY A 29 -7.88 -9.55 5.58
CA GLY A 29 -8.87 -8.91 4.69
C GLY A 29 -8.77 -7.41 4.43
N VAL A 30 -7.79 -6.67 4.98
CA VAL A 30 -7.71 -5.23 4.70
C VAL A 30 -6.82 -4.95 3.48
N PHE A 31 -7.44 -4.56 2.37
CA PHE A 31 -6.80 -4.26 1.09
C PHE A 31 -6.98 -2.79 0.71
N PRO A 32 -6.20 -1.86 1.30
CA PRO A 32 -6.33 -0.44 0.98
C PRO A 32 -6.06 -0.16 -0.50
N VAL A 33 -6.96 0.62 -1.10
CA VAL A 33 -6.79 1.24 -2.42
C VAL A 33 -6.11 2.59 -2.23
N ARG A 34 -4.94 2.78 -2.83
CA ARG A 34 -4.12 4.00 -2.65
C ARG A 34 -3.58 4.53 -3.97
N ARG A 35 -3.31 5.83 -4.02
CA ARG A 35 -2.61 6.46 -5.15
C ARG A 35 -1.12 6.15 -5.11
N GLU A 36 -0.63 5.52 -6.17
CA GLU A 36 0.77 5.18 -6.38
C GLU A 36 1.19 5.49 -7.82
N TRP A 37 2.29 6.22 -8.03
CA TRP A 37 2.93 6.38 -9.36
C TRP A 37 1.97 6.73 -10.52
N GLY A 38 1.05 7.66 -10.26
CA GLY A 38 0.05 8.11 -11.24
C GLY A 38 -1.15 7.18 -11.44
N GLY A 39 -1.24 6.07 -10.70
CA GLY A 39 -2.33 5.12 -10.73
C GLY A 39 -2.91 4.79 -9.35
N TRP A 40 -3.93 3.95 -9.36
CA TRP A 40 -4.51 3.32 -8.17
C TRP A 40 -3.90 1.94 -7.98
N ALA A 41 -3.48 1.64 -6.77
CA ALA A 41 -2.88 0.38 -6.38
C ALA A 41 -3.67 -0.27 -5.24
N VAL A 42 -3.87 -1.57 -5.34
CA VAL A 42 -4.39 -2.42 -4.25
C VAL A 42 -3.22 -3.13 -3.61
N ARG A 43 -3.05 -2.97 -2.30
CA ARG A 43 -2.03 -3.67 -1.53
C ARG A 43 -2.64 -4.29 -0.30
N PRO A 44 -2.15 -5.44 0.17
CA PRO A 44 -2.47 -5.88 1.50
C PRO A 44 -1.85 -4.91 2.50
N ILE A 45 -2.55 -4.66 3.60
CA ILE A 45 -2.01 -3.84 4.69
C ILE A 45 -0.78 -4.52 5.35
N HIS A 46 -0.71 -5.85 5.30
CA HIS A 46 0.33 -6.69 5.91
C HIS A 46 1.09 -7.54 4.88
N GLY A 47 2.26 -8.05 5.26
CA GLY A 47 3.09 -8.94 4.43
C GLY A 47 3.98 -8.21 3.41
N TRP A 48 4.79 -8.97 2.66
CA TRP A 48 5.85 -8.41 1.79
C TRP A 48 5.31 -7.48 0.68
N ARG A 49 4.11 -7.76 0.14
CA ARG A 49 3.46 -6.92 -0.89
C ARG A 49 2.90 -5.58 -0.37
N SER A 50 2.93 -5.34 0.94
CA SER A 50 2.54 -4.06 1.53
C SER A 50 3.55 -2.93 1.26
N VAL A 51 4.76 -3.26 0.79
CA VAL A 51 5.87 -2.30 0.61
C VAL A 51 5.80 -1.62 -0.77
N ARG A 52 5.23 -0.40 -0.80
CA ARG A 52 4.97 0.43 -2.00
C ARG A 52 6.09 0.54 -3.04
N VAL A 53 7.35 0.52 -2.60
CA VAL A 53 8.50 0.84 -3.47
C VAL A 53 9.27 -0.41 -3.91
N VAL A 54 9.31 -1.43 -3.06
CA VAL A 54 10.15 -2.62 -3.28
C VAL A 54 9.35 -3.72 -3.99
N THR A 55 8.04 -3.78 -3.74
CA THR A 55 7.23 -4.93 -4.14
C THR A 55 6.07 -4.48 -5.05
N PRO A 56 5.71 -5.29 -6.05
CA PRO A 56 4.57 -4.97 -6.90
C PRO A 56 3.27 -5.02 -6.08
N PRO A 57 2.29 -4.15 -6.39
CA PRO A 57 0.96 -4.23 -5.79
C PRO A 57 0.23 -5.49 -6.27
N LEU A 58 -0.89 -5.83 -5.62
CA LEU A 58 -1.74 -6.95 -6.06
C LEU A 58 -2.47 -6.61 -7.37
N ALA A 59 -2.93 -5.38 -7.48
CA ALA A 59 -3.53 -4.84 -8.69
C ALA A 59 -3.11 -3.37 -8.86
N PHE A 60 -3.00 -2.93 -10.10
CA PHE A 60 -2.64 -1.55 -10.44
C PHE A 60 -3.38 -1.08 -11.69
N THR A 61 -3.88 0.15 -11.68
CA THR A 61 -4.49 0.77 -12.87
C THR A 61 -4.16 2.26 -12.96
N ARG A 62 -3.97 2.75 -14.18
CA ARG A 62 -3.88 4.18 -14.51
C ARG A 62 -5.09 4.70 -15.28
N GLN A 63 -6.04 3.83 -15.60
CA GLN A 63 -7.20 4.17 -16.43
C GLN A 63 -8.21 5.00 -15.64
N ILE A 64 -8.25 4.85 -14.32
CA ILE A 64 -9.18 5.57 -13.46
C ILE A 64 -8.57 6.92 -13.08
N PRO A 65 -9.30 8.03 -13.27
CA PRO A 65 -8.89 9.37 -12.85
C PRO A 65 -8.46 9.45 -11.39
N ALA A 66 -7.64 10.44 -11.05
CA ALA A 66 -7.06 10.55 -9.69
C ALA A 66 -8.07 11.03 -8.64
N ASP A 67 -9.11 11.72 -9.08
CA ASP A 67 -10.23 12.26 -8.32
C ASP A 67 -11.40 11.27 -8.21
N ASP A 68 -11.46 10.27 -9.10
CA ASP A 68 -12.50 9.25 -9.09
C ASP A 68 -12.12 8.08 -8.16
N ARG A 69 -12.30 8.31 -6.86
CA ARG A 69 -12.01 7.30 -5.83
C ARG A 69 -13.03 6.16 -5.84
N ASP A 70 -14.29 6.45 -6.14
CA ASP A 70 -15.36 5.45 -6.06
C ASP A 70 -15.21 4.41 -7.17
N ALA A 71 -14.93 4.84 -8.41
CA ALA A 71 -14.59 3.90 -9.49
C ALA A 71 -13.34 3.07 -9.17
N ALA A 72 -12.37 3.65 -8.45
CA ALA A 72 -11.19 2.92 -8.00
C ALA A 72 -11.50 1.88 -6.92
N LEU A 73 -12.50 2.11 -6.08
CA LEU A 73 -12.97 1.13 -5.09
C LEU A 73 -13.74 0.00 -5.79
N ASP A 74 -14.65 0.32 -6.71
CA ASP A 74 -15.42 -0.68 -7.47
C ASP A 74 -14.49 -1.60 -8.26
N TRP A 75 -13.55 -1.02 -9.02
CA TRP A 75 -12.51 -1.77 -9.70
C TRP A 75 -11.70 -2.66 -8.74
N ALA A 76 -11.36 -2.16 -7.55
CA ALA A 76 -10.61 -2.95 -6.58
C ALA A 76 -11.44 -4.12 -6.03
N MET A 77 -12.74 -3.94 -5.81
CA MET A 77 -13.66 -5.00 -5.38
C MET A 77 -13.75 -6.11 -6.44
N GLU A 78 -13.91 -5.75 -7.71
CA GLU A 78 -13.88 -6.72 -8.83
C GLU A 78 -12.56 -7.51 -8.85
N ARG A 79 -11.41 -6.83 -8.70
CA ARG A 79 -10.09 -7.47 -8.69
C ARG A 79 -9.86 -8.39 -7.49
N LEU A 80 -10.55 -8.14 -6.38
CA LEU A 80 -10.50 -8.98 -5.18
C LEU A 80 -11.57 -10.09 -5.20
N GLY A 81 -12.49 -10.09 -6.17
CA GLY A 81 -13.55 -11.08 -6.30
C GLY A 81 -14.64 -10.95 -5.24
N ILE A 82 -14.89 -9.72 -4.76
CA ILE A 82 -15.87 -9.43 -3.69
C ILE A 82 -17.05 -8.58 -4.17
N GLY A 83 -17.15 -8.30 -5.47
CA GLY A 83 -18.20 -7.53 -6.13
C GLY A 83 -18.64 -8.16 -7.43
#